data_AF-A0A497FAF3-F1
#
_entry.id   AF-A0A497FAF3-F1
#
_cell.length_a   1.000
_cell.length_b   1.000
_cell.length_c   1.000
_cell.angle_alpha   90.00
_cell.angle_beta   90.00
_cell.angle_gamma   90.00
#
_symmetry.space_group_name_H-M   'P 1'
#
loop_
_entity.id
_entity.type
_entity.pdbx_description
1 polymer ?
#
loop_
_entity_poly.entity_id
_entity_poly.type
_entity_poly.pdbx_seq_one_letter_code
_entity_poly.pdbx_strand_id
1 'polypeptide(L)'
;MRQRRDSLVIMAKVVEAAAVLDKPTITRIQYYVGLPFSRTREYVNYLLKLGLLREIDSGRLRIFRPTERGLAFLSEFRKLVKMLGIGEYLGE
;
A
#
# COMPACT_ATOMS: atom_id res chain seq x y z
N MET A 1 -17.85 -12.10 -2.08
CA MET A 1 -17.15 -11.67 -0.84
C MET A 1 -15.61 -11.68 -0.93
N ARG A 2 -14.97 -12.58 -1.69
CA ARG A 2 -13.49 -12.71 -1.79
C ARG A 2 -12.78 -11.45 -2.32
N GLN A 3 -13.34 -10.86 -3.38
CA GLN A 3 -12.77 -9.70 -4.09
C GLN A 3 -12.54 -8.45 -3.21
N ARG A 4 -13.44 -8.17 -2.25
CA ARG A 4 -13.29 -7.02 -1.33
C ARG A 4 -12.15 -7.22 -0.31
N ARG A 5 -11.94 -8.45 0.16
CA ARG A 5 -10.80 -8.77 1.04
C ARG A 5 -9.50 -8.63 0.28
N ASP A 6 -9.45 -9.12 -0.96
CA ASP A 6 -8.27 -9.03 -1.82
C ASP A 6 -7.86 -7.56 -2.06
N SER A 7 -8.83 -6.68 -2.29
CA SER A 7 -8.56 -5.24 -2.45
C SER A 7 -7.97 -4.59 -1.19
N LEU A 8 -8.50 -4.89 -0.01
CA LEU A 8 -8.01 -4.36 1.26
C LEU A 8 -6.58 -4.83 1.57
N VAL A 9 -6.28 -6.11 1.30
CA VAL A 9 -4.92 -6.67 1.41
C VAL A 9 -3.97 -5.94 0.46
N ILE A 10 -4.35 -5.77 -0.81
CA ILE A 10 -3.52 -5.07 -1.79
C ILE A 10 -3.26 -3.62 -1.36
N MET A 11 -4.29 -2.92 -0.88
CA MET A 11 -4.15 -1.56 -0.35
C MET A 11 -3.13 -1.51 0.81
N ALA A 12 -3.22 -2.44 1.77
CA ALA A 12 -2.26 -2.54 2.87
C ALA A 12 -0.84 -2.79 2.36
N LYS A 13 -0.64 -3.74 1.43
CA LYS A 13 0.66 -4.02 0.82
C LYS A 13 1.25 -2.80 0.09
N VAL A 14 0.42 -2.01 -0.60
CA VAL A 14 0.88 -0.79 -1.29
C VAL A 14 1.31 0.28 -0.28
N VAL A 15 0.55 0.49 0.79
CA VAL A 15 0.90 1.43 1.87
C VAL A 15 2.17 0.99 2.59
N GLU A 16 2.31 -0.30 2.86
CA GLU A 16 3.50 -0.91 3.43
C GLU A 16 4.73 -0.71 2.54
N ALA A 17 4.62 -1.01 1.24
CA ALA A 17 5.69 -0.76 0.27
C ALA A 17 6.16 0.70 0.30
N ALA A 18 5.22 1.64 0.34
CA ALA A 18 5.51 3.07 0.44
C ALA A 18 6.18 3.48 1.77
N ALA A 19 5.95 2.72 2.84
CA ALA A 19 6.55 2.95 4.15
C ALA A 19 7.98 2.41 4.24
N VAL A 20 8.23 1.19 3.76
CA VAL A 20 9.51 0.47 3.94
C VAL A 20 10.55 0.78 2.86
N LEU A 21 10.12 1.16 1.66
CA LEU A 21 11.05 1.47 0.57
C LEU A 21 11.64 2.88 0.74
N ASP A 22 12.95 3.01 0.50
CA ASP A 22 13.66 4.29 0.55
C ASP A 22 13.20 5.29 -0.53
N LYS A 23 12.99 4.81 -1.77
CA LYS A 23 12.49 5.61 -2.90
C LYS A 23 11.30 4.91 -3.54
N PRO A 24 10.10 5.03 -2.94
CA PRO A 24 8.91 4.29 -3.36
C PRO A 24 8.30 4.90 -4.62
N THR A 25 8.86 4.58 -5.79
CA THR A 25 8.23 4.88 -7.09
C THR A 25 7.13 3.86 -7.38
N ILE A 26 6.18 4.16 -8.29
CA ILE A 26 5.14 3.20 -8.70
C ILE A 26 5.76 1.87 -9.15
N THR A 27 6.85 1.90 -9.91
CA THR A 27 7.54 0.70 -10.38
C THR A 27 8.11 -0.13 -9.22
N ARG A 28 8.73 0.51 -8.21
CA ARG A 28 9.25 -0.24 -7.04
C ARG A 28 8.14 -0.79 -6.16
N ILE A 29 7.06 -0.02 -5.99
CA ILE A 29 5.84 -0.50 -5.32
C ILE A 29 5.26 -1.70 -6.08
N GLN A 30 5.21 -1.65 -7.41
CA GLN A 30 4.71 -2.74 -8.24
C GLN A 30 5.52 -4.03 -8.00
N TYR A 31 6.86 -3.94 -8.05
CA TYR A 31 7.73 -5.08 -7.78
C TYR A 31 7.53 -5.65 -6.37
N TYR A 32 7.35 -4.79 -5.37
CA TYR A 32 7.09 -5.23 -4.00
C TYR A 32 5.74 -5.93 -3.84
N VAL A 33 4.68 -5.36 -4.42
CA VAL A 33 3.31 -5.87 -4.25
C VAL A 33 3.04 -7.10 -5.12
N GLY A 34 3.74 -7.24 -6.24
CA GLY A 34 3.65 -8.38 -7.16
C GLY A 34 2.48 -8.28 -8.14
N LEU A 35 2.04 -7.06 -8.49
CA LEU A 35 0.89 -6.84 -9.38
C LEU A 35 1.32 -6.32 -10.76
N PRO A 36 0.47 -6.45 -11.80
CA PRO A 36 0.65 -5.72 -13.03
C PRO A 36 0.74 -4.20 -12.79
N PHE A 37 1.53 -3.51 -13.59
CA PHE A 37 1.77 -2.07 -13.44
C PHE A 37 0.47 -1.25 -13.49
N SER A 38 -0.47 -1.58 -14.39
CA SER A 38 -1.78 -0.92 -14.49
C SER A 38 -2.57 -1.00 -13.19
N ARG A 39 -2.69 -2.21 -12.61
CA ARG A 39 -3.36 -2.43 -11.33
C ARG A 39 -2.65 -1.72 -10.19
N THR A 40 -1.32 -1.78 -10.13
CA THR A 40 -0.57 -1.07 -9.08
C THR A 40 -0.84 0.43 -9.15
N ARG A 41 -0.81 1.01 -10.34
CA ARG A 41 -1.12 2.43 -10.57
C ARG A 41 -2.54 2.78 -10.13
N GLU A 42 -3.53 1.94 -10.42
CA GLU A 42 -4.92 2.13 -9.95
C GLU A 42 -4.99 2.20 -8.42
N TYR A 43 -4.35 1.25 -7.72
CA TYR A 43 -4.34 1.25 -6.26
C TYR A 43 -3.57 2.44 -5.67
N VAL A 44 -2.41 2.80 -6.22
CA VAL A 44 -1.67 4.00 -5.78
C VAL A 44 -2.52 5.26 -5.94
N ASN A 45 -3.14 5.45 -7.11
CA ASN A 45 -4.01 6.59 -7.37
C ASN A 45 -5.24 6.61 -6.45
N TYR A 46 -5.82 5.44 -6.17
CA TYR A 46 -6.94 5.33 -5.25
C TYR A 46 -6.53 5.70 -3.81
N LEU A 47 -5.37 5.23 -3.36
CA LEU A 47 -4.83 5.55 -2.03
C LEU A 47 -4.43 7.03 -1.89
N LEU A 48 -3.98 7.68 -2.96
CA LEU A 48 -3.77 9.13 -3.00
C LEU A 48 -5.10 9.87 -2.84
N LYS A 49 -6.15 9.47 -3.57
CA LYS A 49 -7.50 10.05 -3.44
C LYS A 49 -8.08 9.89 -2.04
N LEU A 50 -7.80 8.77 -1.37
CA LEU A 50 -8.21 8.51 0.00
C LEU A 50 -7.35 9.25 1.06
N GLY A 51 -6.24 9.87 0.65
CA GLY A 51 -5.30 10.54 1.55
C GLY A 51 -4.50 9.56 2.42
N LEU A 52 -4.37 8.29 2.00
CA LEU A 52 -3.54 7.29 2.68
C LEU A 52 -2.09 7.33 2.18
N LEU A 53 -1.89 7.79 0.95
CA LEU A 53 -0.59 8.15 0.41
C LEU A 53 -0.55 9.64 0.11
N ARG A 54 0.68 10.18 0.05
CA ARG A 54 1.00 11.47 -0.54
C ARG A 54 2.07 11.30 -1.60
N GLU A 55 1.96 12.07 -2.65
CA GLU A 55 2.99 12.20 -3.68
C GLU A 55 3.98 13.28 -3.25
N ILE A 56 5.27 12.97 -3.34
CA ILE A 56 6.35 13.93 -3.13
C ILE A 56 7.07 14.05 -4.47
N ASP A 57 7.06 15.26 -5.03
CA ASP A 57 7.83 15.56 -6.21
C ASP A 57 9.29 15.78 -5.81
N SER A 58 10.17 14.85 -6.21
CA SER A 58 11.61 14.95 -5.99
C SER A 58 12.33 15.51 -7.23
N GLY A 59 11.62 16.14 -8.17
CA GLY A 59 12.14 16.75 -9.40
C GLY A 59 12.46 15.73 -10.50
N ARG A 60 13.15 14.63 -10.18
CA ARG A 60 13.50 13.57 -11.16
C ARG A 60 12.50 12.42 -11.19
N LEU A 61 11.82 12.15 -10.07
CA LEU A 61 10.92 11.02 -9.91
C LEU A 61 9.81 11.37 -8.93
N ARG A 62 8.61 10.85 -9.21
CA ARG A 62 7.48 10.86 -8.29
C ARG A 62 7.65 9.72 -7.30
N ILE A 63 7.74 10.05 -6.02
CA ILE A 63 7.81 9.07 -4.93
C ILE A 63 6.54 9.18 -4.08
N PHE A 64 6.10 8.06 -3.51
CA PHE A 64 4.86 7.96 -2.77
C PHE A 64 5.13 7.56 -1.34
N ARG A 65 4.76 8.40 -0.38
CA ARG A 65 4.93 8.11 1.05
C ARG A 65 3.58 7.98 1.73
N PRO A 66 3.44 7.13 2.76
CA PRO A 66 2.24 7.11 3.55
C PRO A 66 2.05 8.44 4.27
N THR A 67 0.80 8.85 4.43
CA THR A 67 0.41 9.88 5.38
C THR A 67 0.32 9.27 6.79
N GLU A 68 0.14 10.09 7.82
CA GLU A 68 -0.17 9.60 9.16
C GLU A 68 -1.42 8.69 9.15
N ARG A 69 -2.45 9.09 8.39
CA ARG A 69 -3.66 8.28 8.20
C ARG A 69 -3.35 6.96 7.49
N GLY A 70 -2.43 6.95 6.53
CA GLY A 70 -1.93 5.74 5.87
C GLY A 70 -1.27 4.77 6.85
N LEU A 71 -0.40 5.27 7.72
CA LEU A 71 0.25 4.46 8.76
C LEU A 71 -0.75 3.93 9.78
N ALA A 72 -1.71 4.75 10.21
CA ALA A 72 -2.78 4.32 11.10
C ALA A 72 -3.63 3.21 10.46
N PHE A 73 -4.01 3.37 9.18
CA PHE A 73 -4.70 2.34 8.42
C PHE A 73 -3.92 1.01 8.40
N LEU A 74 -2.61 1.05 8.15
CA LEU A 74 -1.78 -0.15 8.12
C LEU A 74 -1.70 -0.83 9.50
N SER A 75 -1.60 -0.05 10.58
CA SER A 75 -1.60 -0.55 11.95
C SER A 75 -2.91 -1.26 12.30
N GLU A 76 -4.05 -0.61 12.03
CA GLU A 76 -5.37 -1.18 12.29
C GLU A 76 -5.65 -2.42 11.42
N PHE A 77 -5.23 -2.39 10.16
CA PHE A 77 -5.34 -3.56 9.27
C PHE A 77 -4.57 -4.76 9.83
N ARG A 78 -3.34 -4.57 10.31
CA ARG A 78 -2.54 -5.64 10.94
C ARG A 78 -3.22 -6.20 12.19
N LYS A 79 -3.79 -5.34 13.04
CA LYS A 79 -4.56 -5.78 14.23
C LYS A 79 -5.76 -6.63 13.82
N LEU A 80 -6.54 -6.18 12.85
CA LEU A 80 -7.71 -6.90 12.35
C LEU A 80 -7.34 -8.27 11.77
N VAL A 81 -6.31 -8.33 10.92
CA VAL A 81 -5.83 -9.59 10.34
C VAL A 81 -5.37 -10.56 11.43
N LYS A 82 -4.62 -10.08 12.43
CA LYS A 82 -4.19 -10.87 13.58
C LYS A 82 -5.37 -11.39 14.39
N MET A 83 -6.34 -10.53 14.71
CA MET A 83 -7.55 -10.90 15.46
C MET A 83 -8.38 -11.96 14.73
N LEU A 84 -8.44 -11.89 13.40
CA LEU A 84 -9.17 -12.85 12.58
C LEU A 84 -8.41 -14.17 12.35
N GLY A 85 -7.16 -14.29 12.84
CA GLY A 85 -6.33 -15.48 12.62
C GLY A 85 -5.85 -15.63 11.17
N ILE A 86 -5.83 -14.53 10.40
CA ILE A 86 -5.49 -14.51 8.98
C ILE A 86 -4.01 -14.08 8.83
N GLY A 87 -3.14 -14.43 9.78
CA GLY A 87 -1.78 -13.86 9.98
C GLY A 87 -0.79 -13.99 8.81
N GLU A 88 -1.12 -14.73 7.76
CA GLU A 88 -0.19 -15.11 6.68
C GLU A 88 -0.05 -14.09 5.53
N TYR A 89 -0.70 -12.92 5.61
CA TYR A 89 -0.89 -12.02 4.45
C TYR A 89 0.07 -10.84 4.38
N LEU A 90 0.85 -10.59 5.43
CA LEU A 90 1.92 -9.61 5.48
C LEU A 90 3.12 -10.37 6.05
N GLY A 91 3.93 -10.96 5.16
CA GLY A 91 5.01 -11.87 5.52
C GLY A 91 5.80 -11.38 6.73
N GLU A 92 5.80 -12.20 7.78
CA GLU A 92 6.79 -12.12 8.86
C GLU A 92 8.16 -12.57 8.34
#